data_AF-A0A0C2WCR8-F1
#
_entry.id   AF-A0A0C2WCR8-F1
#
_cell.length_a   1.000
_cell.length_b   1.000
_cell.length_c   1.000
_cell.angle_alpha   90.00
_cell.angle_beta   90.00
_cell.angle_gamma   90.00
#
_symmetry.space_group_name_H-M   'P 1'
#
loop_
_entity.id
_entity.type
_entity.pdbx_description
1 polymer ?
#
loop_
_entity_poly.entity_id
_entity_poly.type
_entity_poly.pdbx_seq_one_letter_code
_entity_poly.pdbx_strand_id
1 'polypeptide(L)'
;FIRFYDPITKEEGIQPIRVSATGKAKFDLNVPKALSWLPPSTDSPLDVSLIVGSFKHAPVHQPLFKVTLPPSQPAPITPDEVHYHVQPEIMHTFRPEQKVPMKGLSAIFTLATLSPWVVLLGLWLQIPHRTPKLFSHQILPFVALLAATEVLLVTYWTSLKLPQVLTYGAVLSLLTAAAGKRALSAVSEWRA
;
A
#
# COMPACT_ATOMS: atom_id res chain seq x y z
N PHE A 1 -34.89 -37.86 30.33
CA PHE A 1 -33.78 -37.37 29.48
C PHE A 1 -32.58 -37.07 30.35
N ILE A 2 -31.38 -37.21 29.80
CA ILE A 2 -30.17 -36.64 30.40
C ILE A 2 -29.91 -35.33 29.67
N ARG A 3 -29.75 -34.26 30.43
CA ARG A 3 -29.41 -32.93 29.95
C ARG A 3 -27.96 -32.62 30.34
N PHE A 4 -27.20 -32.18 29.36
CA PHE A 4 -25.87 -31.62 29.50
C PHE A 4 -25.98 -30.12 29.27
N TYR A 5 -25.59 -29.31 30.25
CA TYR A 5 -25.76 -27.86 30.21
C TYR A 5 -24.44 -27.15 30.51
N ASP A 6 -24.02 -26.26 29.60
CA ASP A 6 -22.85 -25.41 29.81
C ASP A 6 -23.30 -24.04 30.37
N PRO A 7 -22.91 -23.67 31.60
CA PRO A 7 -23.33 -22.41 32.21
C PRO A 7 -22.77 -21.16 31.52
N ILE A 8 -21.67 -21.27 30.77
CA ILE A 8 -20.99 -20.14 30.15
C ILE A 8 -21.63 -19.82 28.79
N THR A 9 -21.64 -20.79 27.88
CA THR A 9 -22.21 -20.65 26.54
C THR A 9 -23.75 -20.67 26.56
N LYS A 10 -24.35 -21.17 27.65
CA LYS A 10 -25.80 -21.42 27.80
C LYS A 10 -26.34 -22.43 26.80
N GLU A 11 -25.46 -23.21 26.17
CA GLU A 11 -25.84 -24.27 25.25
C GLU A 11 -26.22 -25.53 26.02
N GLU A 12 -27.15 -26.30 25.45
CA GLU A 12 -27.62 -27.54 26.05
C GLU A 12 -27.70 -28.69 25.06
N GLY A 13 -27.33 -29.87 25.53
CA GLY A 13 -27.48 -31.13 24.84
C GLY A 13 -28.41 -32.05 25.58
N ILE A 14 -29.41 -32.62 24.90
CA ILE A 14 -30.41 -33.48 25.52
C ILE A 14 -30.39 -34.84 24.84
N GLN A 15 -30.23 -35.89 25.64
CA GLN A 15 -30.23 -37.27 25.16
C GLN A 15 -31.36 -38.09 25.81
N PRO A 16 -32.21 -38.77 25.02
CA PRO A 16 -33.20 -39.71 25.55
C PRO A 16 -32.51 -40.95 26.11
N ILE A 17 -32.97 -41.41 27.28
CA ILE A 17 -32.51 -42.66 27.90
C ILE A 17 -33.50 -43.75 27.55
N ARG A 18 -33.01 -44.89 27.06
CA ARG A 18 -33.82 -46.08 26.87
C ARG A 18 -33.95 -46.83 28.21
N VAL A 19 -35.18 -47.16 28.57
CA VAL A 19 -35.49 -47.94 29.79
C VAL A 19 -35.88 -49.35 29.38
N SER A 20 -35.38 -50.35 30.11
CA SER A 20 -35.81 -51.75 29.95
C SER A 20 -37.22 -51.96 30.54
N ALA A 21 -37.93 -53.00 30.12
CA ALA A 21 -39.21 -53.41 30.69
C ALA A 21 -39.16 -53.66 32.22
N THR A 22 -37.96 -53.90 32.76
CA THR A 22 -37.68 -54.06 34.19
C THR A 22 -37.48 -52.73 34.95
N GLY A 23 -37.64 -51.58 34.28
CA GLY A 23 -37.45 -50.26 34.86
C GLY A 23 -35.98 -49.83 35.02
N LYS A 24 -35.02 -50.67 34.64
CA LYS A 24 -33.59 -50.34 34.67
C LYS A 24 -33.19 -49.51 33.45
N ALA A 25 -32.34 -48.51 33.68
CA ALA A 25 -31.81 -47.62 32.66
C ALA A 25 -30.27 -47.61 32.72
N LYS A 26 -29.62 -47.70 31.57
CA LYS A 26 -28.16 -47.56 31.45
C LYS A 26 -27.87 -46.52 30.38
N PHE A 27 -27.03 -45.55 30.71
CA PHE A 27 -26.49 -44.60 29.75
C PHE A 27 -24.98 -44.80 29.68
N ASP A 28 -24.45 -44.88 28.46
CA ASP A 28 -23.03 -45.09 28.18
C ASP A 28 -22.58 -43.96 27.25
N LEU A 29 -21.59 -43.20 27.70
CA LEU A 29 -21.05 -42.07 26.96
C LEU A 29 -19.70 -42.49 26.37
N ASN A 30 -19.72 -42.92 25.12
CA ASN A 30 -18.51 -43.17 24.37
C ASN A 30 -18.17 -41.91 23.54
N VAL A 31 -16.97 -41.36 23.74
CA VAL A 31 -16.54 -40.08 23.13
C VAL A 31 -15.41 -40.31 22.09
N PRO A 32 -15.61 -41.11 21.02
CA PRO A 32 -14.59 -41.27 19.98
C PRO A 32 -14.62 -40.13 18.96
N LYS A 33 -15.74 -39.41 18.84
CA LYS A 33 -15.98 -38.31 17.91
C LYS A 33 -16.95 -37.31 18.55
N ALA A 34 -16.81 -36.02 18.24
CA ALA A 34 -17.73 -34.98 18.67
C ALA A 34 -19.17 -35.37 18.29
N LEU A 35 -20.04 -35.47 19.30
CA LEU A 35 -21.44 -35.87 19.13
C LEU A 35 -22.26 -34.61 18.86
N SER A 36 -23.07 -34.63 17.80
CA SER A 36 -23.84 -33.46 17.34
C SER A 36 -24.89 -32.94 18.33
N TRP A 37 -25.23 -33.75 19.34
CA TRP A 37 -26.19 -33.40 20.39
C TRP A 37 -25.52 -32.86 21.65
N LEU A 38 -24.20 -32.90 21.75
CA LEU A 38 -23.46 -32.45 22.93
C LEU A 38 -23.01 -31.00 22.70
N PRO A 39 -23.16 -30.09 23.68
CA PRO A 39 -22.70 -28.73 23.53
C PRO A 39 -21.18 -28.69 23.31
N PRO A 40 -20.64 -27.66 22.65
CA PRO A 40 -19.21 -27.51 22.40
C PRO A 40 -18.46 -27.54 23.73
N SER A 41 -17.60 -28.54 23.87
CA SER A 41 -16.84 -28.72 25.08
C SER A 41 -15.74 -27.66 25.16
N THR A 42 -15.95 -26.66 26.01
CA THR A 42 -14.92 -25.72 26.45
C THR A 42 -14.19 -26.30 27.68
N ASP A 43 -13.13 -25.66 28.17
CA ASP A 43 -12.40 -26.06 29.40
C ASP A 43 -13.28 -25.96 30.69
N SER A 44 -14.54 -25.57 30.55
CA SER A 44 -15.52 -25.51 31.64
C SER A 44 -16.18 -26.87 31.90
N PRO A 45 -16.43 -27.22 33.18
CA PRO A 45 -17.15 -28.43 33.53
C PRO A 45 -18.63 -28.32 33.15
N LEU A 46 -19.14 -29.34 32.46
CA LEU A 46 -20.52 -29.43 31.98
C LEU A 46 -21.44 -30.01 33.06
N ASP A 47 -22.57 -29.34 33.34
CA ASP A 47 -23.52 -29.78 34.36
C ASP A 47 -24.46 -30.85 33.78
N VAL A 48 -24.41 -32.07 34.32
CA VAL A 48 -25.27 -33.18 33.91
C VAL A 48 -26.46 -33.30 34.85
N SER A 49 -27.67 -33.22 34.31
CA SER A 49 -28.91 -33.37 35.08
C SER A 49 -29.86 -34.40 34.47
N LEU A 50 -30.54 -35.12 35.35
CA LEU A 50 -31.58 -36.08 34.99
C LEU A 50 -32.93 -35.38 35.06
N ILE A 51 -33.66 -35.40 33.94
CA ILE A 51 -35.02 -34.89 33.84
C ILE A 51 -35.96 -36.08 33.64
N VAL A 52 -36.85 -36.32 34.60
CA VAL A 52 -37.91 -37.33 34.51
C VAL A 52 -39.25 -36.63 34.69
N GLY A 53 -40.16 -36.83 33.74
CA GLY A 53 -41.51 -36.28 33.80
C GLY A 53 -42.53 -37.33 33.40
N SER A 54 -43.68 -37.32 34.05
CA SER A 54 -44.85 -38.14 33.72
C SER A 54 -46.10 -37.29 33.89
N PHE A 55 -47.14 -37.52 33.08
CA PHE A 55 -48.40 -36.78 33.23
C PHE A 55 -49.13 -37.05 34.55
N LYS A 56 -48.76 -38.13 35.26
CA LYS A 56 -49.40 -38.55 36.51
C LYS A 56 -48.60 -38.20 37.77
N HIS A 57 -47.33 -37.80 37.64
CA HIS A 57 -46.42 -37.57 38.76
C HIS A 57 -45.71 -36.22 38.61
N ALA A 58 -45.29 -35.63 39.72
CA ALA A 58 -44.52 -34.40 39.69
C ALA A 58 -43.19 -34.61 38.92
N PRO A 59 -42.77 -33.64 38.08
CA PRO A 59 -41.51 -33.73 37.37
C PRO A 59 -40.33 -33.67 38.34
N VAL A 60 -39.30 -34.47 38.06
CA VAL A 60 -38.06 -34.52 38.82
C VAL A 60 -36.94 -33.99 37.95
N HIS A 61 -36.28 -32.93 38.42
CA HIS A 61 -35.03 -32.40 37.85
C HIS A 61 -33.94 -32.52 38.90
N GLN A 62 -33.04 -33.49 38.69
CA GLN A 62 -31.97 -33.78 39.65
C GLN A 62 -30.60 -33.58 38.98
N PRO A 63 -29.73 -32.70 39.50
CA PRO A 63 -28.34 -32.65 39.07
C PRO A 63 -27.63 -33.93 39.51
N LEU A 64 -26.89 -34.56 38.60
CA LEU A 64 -26.18 -35.81 38.86
C LEU A 64 -24.71 -35.54 39.18
N PHE A 65 -23.96 -35.01 38.22
CA PHE A 65 -22.53 -34.76 38.35
C PHE A 65 -22.07 -33.74 37.31
N LYS A 66 -20.82 -33.28 37.46
CA LYS A 66 -20.16 -32.39 36.50
C LYS A 66 -19.13 -33.19 35.70
N VAL A 67 -19.08 -33.00 34.39
CA VAL A 67 -18.14 -33.69 33.50
C VAL A 67 -17.27 -32.67 32.80
N THR A 68 -15.96 -32.84 32.90
CA THR A 68 -15.01 -32.15 32.02
C THR A 68 -14.72 -33.06 30.84
N LEU A 69 -15.06 -32.60 29.64
CA LEU A 69 -14.74 -33.31 28.40
C LEU A 69 -13.54 -32.62 27.74
N PRO A 70 -12.67 -33.36 27.03
CA PRO A 70 -11.60 -32.75 26.27
C PRO A 70 -12.19 -31.84 25.18
N PRO A 71 -11.46 -30.79 24.77
CA PRO A 71 -11.92 -29.87 23.75
C PRO A 71 -12.26 -30.65 22.49
N SER A 72 -13.55 -30.72 22.19
CA SER A 72 -14.08 -31.25 20.94
C SER A 72 -14.45 -30.08 20.04
N GLN A 73 -14.73 -30.36 18.77
CA GLN A 73 -14.83 -29.38 17.68
C GLN A 73 -15.49 -28.05 18.10
N PRO A 74 -15.01 -26.91 17.55
CA PRO A 74 -15.56 -25.60 17.87
C PRO A 74 -17.08 -25.58 17.69
N ALA A 75 -17.76 -24.74 18.49
CA ALA A 75 -19.20 -24.53 18.43
C ALA A 75 -19.68 -24.49 16.97
N PRO A 76 -20.74 -25.24 16.60
CA PRO A 76 -21.28 -25.18 15.25
C PRO A 76 -21.64 -23.74 14.92
N ILE A 77 -20.84 -23.11 14.05
CA ILE A 77 -21.14 -21.77 13.53
C ILE A 77 -22.47 -21.85 12.79
N THR A 78 -23.52 -21.31 13.40
CA THR A 78 -24.81 -21.21 12.74
C THR A 78 -24.63 -20.21 11.58
N PRO A 79 -25.07 -20.52 10.35
CA PRO A 79 -24.84 -19.64 9.19
C PRO A 79 -25.37 -18.22 9.40
N ASP A 80 -26.42 -18.05 10.22
CA ASP A 80 -26.96 -16.74 10.60
C ASP A 80 -26.09 -15.96 11.61
N GLU A 81 -25.25 -16.63 12.40
CA GLU A 81 -24.39 -15.97 13.38
C GLU A 81 -23.35 -15.08 12.68
N VAL A 82 -22.81 -15.54 11.55
CA VAL A 82 -21.77 -14.84 10.79
C VAL A 82 -22.24 -13.47 10.28
N HIS A 83 -23.54 -13.27 10.10
CA HIS A 83 -24.11 -12.03 9.54
C HIS A 83 -24.21 -10.88 10.54
N TYR A 84 -24.19 -11.12 11.84
CA TYR A 84 -24.44 -10.10 12.86
C TYR A 84 -23.20 -9.74 13.71
N HIS A 85 -22.01 -10.24 13.34
CA HIS A 85 -20.76 -9.87 13.98
C HIS A 85 -20.14 -8.62 13.36
N VAL A 86 -19.49 -7.80 14.20
CA VAL A 86 -18.68 -6.67 13.73
C VAL A 86 -17.52 -7.22 12.90
N GLN A 87 -17.43 -6.82 11.64
CA GLN A 87 -16.34 -7.22 10.76
C GLN A 87 -15.04 -6.49 11.14
N PRO A 88 -13.87 -7.14 10.97
CA PRO A 88 -12.59 -6.49 11.21
C PRO A 88 -12.40 -5.32 10.23
N GLU A 89 -11.76 -4.26 10.71
CA GLU A 89 -11.46 -3.06 9.90
C GLU A 89 -10.45 -3.38 8.79
N ILE A 90 -10.72 -2.91 7.58
CA ILE A 90 -9.85 -3.11 6.42
C ILE A 90 -8.87 -1.93 6.31
N MET A 91 -7.58 -2.20 6.49
CA MET A 91 -6.51 -1.21 6.34
C MET A 91 -5.89 -1.29 4.95
N HIS A 92 -5.87 -0.17 4.22
CA HIS A 92 -5.16 -0.10 2.93
C HIS A 92 -3.65 0.06 3.12
N THR A 93 -2.88 -0.91 2.66
CA THR A 93 -1.41 -0.84 2.68
C THR A 93 -0.88 -0.15 1.43
N PHE A 94 -0.35 1.06 1.60
CA PHE A 94 0.33 1.79 0.52
C PHE A 94 1.67 1.13 0.15
N ARG A 95 2.10 1.36 -1.09
CA ARG A 95 3.45 0.95 -1.50
C ARG A 95 4.50 1.76 -0.72
N PRO A 96 5.59 1.12 -0.27
CA PRO A 96 6.67 1.83 0.38
C PRO A 96 7.33 2.80 -0.61
N GLU A 97 7.87 3.90 -0.10
CA GLU A 97 8.63 4.85 -0.91
C GLU A 97 9.88 4.20 -1.52
N GLN A 98 10.22 4.60 -2.75
CA GLN A 98 11.42 4.14 -3.42
C GLN A 98 12.67 4.64 -2.67
N LYS A 99 13.57 3.72 -2.31
CA LYS A 99 14.84 4.09 -1.66
C LYS A 99 15.72 4.91 -2.61
N VAL A 100 15.97 6.17 -2.27
CA VAL A 100 16.91 7.04 -2.99
C VAL A 100 18.36 6.81 -2.56
N PRO A 101 19.35 6.97 -3.45
CA PRO A 101 20.75 6.80 -3.12
C PRO A 101 21.28 7.91 -2.18
N MET A 102 22.46 7.68 -1.61
CA MET A 102 23.11 8.64 -0.72
C MET A 102 23.45 9.95 -1.45
N LYS A 103 23.00 11.10 -0.91
CA LYS A 103 23.21 12.43 -1.50
C LYS A 103 24.68 12.76 -1.78
N GLY A 104 25.59 12.30 -0.91
CA GLY A 104 27.03 12.49 -1.09
C GLY A 104 27.58 11.79 -2.34
N LEU A 105 27.11 10.57 -2.62
CA LEU A 105 27.51 9.84 -3.82
C LEU A 105 27.00 10.56 -5.09
N SER A 106 25.74 11.00 -5.08
CA SER A 106 25.17 11.79 -6.18
C SER A 106 25.95 13.09 -6.44
N ALA A 107 26.41 13.77 -5.39
CA ALA A 107 27.20 14.99 -5.52
C ALA A 107 28.58 14.74 -6.17
N ILE A 108 29.26 13.65 -5.81
CA ILE A 108 30.54 13.25 -6.40
C ILE A 108 30.38 12.99 -7.90
N PHE A 109 29.36 12.23 -8.30
CA PHE A 109 29.09 11.97 -9.71
C PHE A 109 28.71 13.25 -10.47
N THR A 110 27.97 14.15 -9.86
CA THR A 110 27.64 15.46 -10.46
C THR A 110 28.91 16.27 -10.73
N LEU A 111 29.84 16.33 -9.76
CA LEU A 111 31.13 16.99 -9.93
C LEU A 111 32.00 16.30 -10.99
N ALA A 112 31.99 14.97 -11.03
CA ALA A 112 32.70 14.20 -12.05
C ALA A 112 32.18 14.52 -13.46
N THR A 113 30.86 14.65 -13.65
CA THR A 113 30.25 15.07 -14.92
C THR A 113 30.58 16.53 -15.27
N LEU A 114 30.76 17.41 -14.29
CA LEU A 114 31.12 18.81 -14.51
C LEU A 114 32.62 19.01 -14.79
N SER A 115 33.48 18.09 -14.37
CA SER A 115 34.94 18.17 -14.49
C SER A 115 35.45 18.44 -15.92
N PRO A 116 34.98 17.74 -16.98
CA PRO A 116 35.42 18.01 -18.34
C PRO A 116 35.16 19.44 -18.81
N TRP A 117 34.05 20.05 -18.36
CA TRP A 117 33.72 21.44 -18.71
C TRP A 117 34.67 22.43 -18.04
N VAL A 118 35.06 22.17 -16.79
CA VAL A 118 36.04 22.99 -16.06
C VAL A 118 37.41 22.90 -16.72
N VAL A 119 37.84 21.69 -17.08
CA VAL A 119 39.10 21.47 -17.81
C VAL A 119 39.06 22.19 -19.16
N LEU A 120 37.98 22.04 -19.92
CA LEU A 120 37.81 22.71 -21.22
C LEU A 120 37.93 24.24 -21.08
N LEU A 121 37.22 24.85 -20.12
CA LEU A 121 37.29 26.29 -19.87
C LEU A 121 38.70 26.72 -19.43
N GLY A 122 39.37 25.93 -18.59
CA GLY A 122 40.74 26.17 -18.15
C GLY A 122 41.74 26.18 -19.31
N LEU A 123 41.68 25.17 -20.18
CA LEU A 123 42.53 25.11 -21.38
C LEU A 123 42.20 26.23 -22.37
N TRP A 124 40.92 26.54 -22.54
CA TRP A 124 40.47 27.59 -23.45
C TRP A 124 40.97 28.98 -23.03
N LEU A 125 41.04 29.26 -21.74
CA LEU A 125 41.59 30.52 -21.21
C LEU A 125 43.11 30.68 -21.42
N GLN A 126 43.85 29.58 -21.58
CA GLN A 126 45.30 29.63 -21.83
C GLN A 126 45.65 29.96 -23.29
N ILE A 127 44.71 29.77 -24.21
CA ILE A 127 44.93 30.04 -25.63
C ILE A 127 44.59 31.51 -25.89
N PRO A 128 45.51 32.32 -26.46
CA PRO A 128 45.22 33.71 -26.76
C PRO A 128 44.21 33.83 -27.91
N HIS A 129 42.93 33.97 -27.54
CA HIS A 129 41.84 34.19 -28.48
C HIS A 129 41.60 35.69 -28.69
N ARG A 130 41.63 36.17 -29.94
CA ARG A 130 41.23 37.54 -30.29
C ARG A 130 39.85 37.54 -30.92
N THR A 131 38.87 38.11 -30.23
CA THR A 131 37.51 38.39 -30.73
C THR A 131 37.25 39.90 -30.83
N PRO A 132 38.02 40.64 -31.64
CA PRO A 132 38.07 42.11 -31.60
C PRO A 132 36.76 42.81 -31.94
N LYS A 133 35.83 42.14 -32.64
CA LYS A 133 34.54 42.72 -33.08
C LYS A 133 33.31 42.09 -32.43
N LEU A 134 33.47 41.34 -31.33
CA LEU A 134 32.34 40.72 -30.63
C LEU A 134 31.31 41.77 -30.16
N PHE A 135 31.79 42.96 -29.80
CA PHE A 135 30.97 44.10 -29.39
C PHE A 135 30.57 45.04 -30.54
N SER A 136 30.74 44.62 -31.80
CA SER A 136 30.24 45.39 -32.94
C SER A 136 28.71 45.46 -32.93
N HIS A 137 28.15 46.61 -33.30
CA HIS A 137 26.71 46.85 -33.37
C HIS A 137 25.96 45.81 -34.24
N GLN A 138 26.64 45.20 -35.22
CA GLN A 138 26.05 44.20 -36.11
C GLN A 138 26.06 42.77 -35.54
N ILE A 139 27.01 42.44 -34.66
CA ILE A 139 27.23 41.07 -34.14
C ILE A 139 26.61 40.89 -32.74
N LEU A 140 26.73 41.92 -31.90
CA LEU A 140 26.19 41.92 -30.54
C LEU A 140 24.68 41.55 -30.47
N PRO A 141 23.77 42.10 -31.30
CA PRO A 141 22.36 41.71 -31.23
C PRO A 141 22.14 40.23 -31.57
N PHE A 142 22.94 39.64 -32.46
CA PHE A 142 22.84 38.21 -32.77
C PHE A 142 23.28 37.33 -31.60
N VAL A 143 24.39 37.67 -30.94
CA VAL A 143 24.87 36.95 -29.75
C VAL A 143 23.89 37.11 -28.58
N ALA A 144 23.31 38.30 -28.39
CA ALA A 144 22.30 38.54 -27.37
C ALA A 144 21.02 37.72 -27.63
N LEU A 145 20.58 37.58 -28.87
CA LEU A 145 19.43 36.76 -29.25
C LEU A 145 19.70 35.25 -29.08
N LEU A 146 20.93 34.79 -29.35
CA LEU A 146 21.35 33.43 -29.03
C LEU A 146 21.31 33.18 -27.52
N ALA A 147 21.86 34.09 -26.72
CA ALA A 147 21.78 34.00 -25.25
C ALA A 147 20.33 34.03 -24.75
N ALA A 148 19.47 34.88 -25.33
CA ALA A 148 18.05 34.91 -25.00
C ALA A 148 17.34 33.58 -25.33
N THR A 149 17.76 32.91 -26.41
CA THR A 149 17.24 31.58 -26.78
C THR A 149 17.64 30.53 -25.74
N GLU A 150 18.89 30.53 -25.27
CA GLU A 150 19.33 29.64 -24.18
C GLU A 150 18.58 29.93 -22.86
N VAL A 151 18.37 31.20 -22.51
CA VAL A 151 17.57 31.59 -21.35
C VAL A 151 16.12 31.11 -21.49
N LEU A 152 15.54 31.15 -22.69
CA LEU A 152 14.21 30.60 -22.95
C LEU A 152 14.18 29.08 -22.69
N LEU A 153 15.22 28.34 -23.08
CA LEU A 153 15.31 26.89 -22.83
C LEU A 153 15.46 26.57 -21.34
N VAL A 154 16.27 27.35 -20.61
CA VAL A 154 16.43 27.18 -19.15
C VAL A 154 15.12 27.50 -18.41
N THR A 155 14.43 28.57 -18.81
CA THR A 155 13.13 28.94 -18.21
C THR A 155 12.01 27.96 -18.58
N TYR A 156 12.07 27.33 -19.76
CA TYR A 156 11.23 26.19 -20.10
C TYR A 156 11.44 25.03 -19.13
N TRP A 157 12.69 24.67 -18.86
CA TRP A 157 13.00 23.56 -17.96
C TRP A 157 12.47 23.79 -16.53
N THR A 158 12.40 25.03 -16.06
CA THR A 158 11.97 25.34 -14.69
C THR A 158 10.47 25.61 -14.53
N SER A 159 9.81 26.28 -15.48
CA SER A 159 8.44 26.80 -15.23
C SER A 159 7.53 27.01 -16.44
N LEU A 160 8.06 27.11 -17.67
CA LEU A 160 7.24 27.47 -18.84
C LEU A 160 6.46 26.29 -19.43
N LYS A 161 5.26 26.57 -19.97
CA LYS A 161 4.44 25.56 -20.68
C LYS A 161 4.87 25.44 -22.14
N LEU A 162 4.70 24.24 -22.71
CA LEU A 162 5.05 23.94 -24.11
C LEU A 162 4.55 24.97 -25.15
N PRO A 163 3.26 25.38 -25.19
CA PRO A 163 2.81 26.36 -26.19
C PRO A 163 3.47 27.73 -26.02
N GLN A 164 3.79 28.15 -24.79
CA GLN A 164 4.43 29.44 -24.54
C GLN A 164 5.84 29.45 -25.12
N VAL A 165 6.61 28.39 -24.90
CA VAL A 165 7.97 28.24 -25.46
C VAL A 165 7.95 28.20 -26.97
N LEU A 166 6.98 27.51 -27.59
CA LEU A 166 6.83 27.54 -29.03
C LEU A 166 6.54 28.96 -29.55
N THR A 167 5.63 29.70 -28.92
CA THR A 167 5.31 31.08 -29.35
C THR A 167 6.49 32.03 -29.19
N TYR A 168 7.15 32.02 -28.03
CA TYR A 168 8.32 32.87 -27.79
C TYR A 168 9.50 32.45 -28.66
N GLY A 169 9.73 31.15 -28.83
CA GLY A 169 10.76 30.58 -29.69
C GLY A 169 10.55 30.89 -31.17
N ALA A 170 9.31 30.90 -31.64
CA ALA A 170 8.98 31.31 -33.01
C ALA A 170 9.33 32.79 -33.26
N VAL A 171 8.99 33.68 -32.33
CA VAL A 171 9.33 35.11 -32.43
C VAL A 171 10.84 35.32 -32.33
N LEU A 172 11.49 34.70 -31.33
CA LEU A 172 12.94 34.78 -31.13
C LEU A 172 13.70 34.24 -32.34
N SER A 173 13.33 33.09 -32.89
CA SER A 173 14.01 32.50 -34.05
C SER A 173 13.95 33.39 -35.29
N LEU A 174 12.84 34.08 -35.54
CA LEU A 174 12.72 35.04 -36.65
C LEU A 174 13.67 36.23 -36.46
N LEU A 175 13.73 36.78 -35.25
CA LEU A 175 14.64 37.87 -34.90
C LEU A 175 16.11 37.41 -35.01
N THR A 176 16.42 36.23 -34.50
CA THR A 176 17.76 35.62 -34.56
C THR A 176 18.19 35.37 -36.00
N ALA A 177 17.30 34.92 -36.88
CA ALA A 177 17.60 34.73 -38.30
C ALA A 177 17.92 36.06 -39.01
N ALA A 178 17.14 37.11 -38.75
CA ALA A 178 17.38 38.44 -39.33
C ALA A 178 18.68 39.08 -38.82
N ALA A 179 18.93 39.01 -37.50
CA ALA A 179 20.19 39.48 -36.90
C ALA A 179 21.38 38.64 -37.37
N GLY A 180 21.20 37.33 -37.50
CA GLY A 180 22.21 36.39 -37.98
C GLY A 180 22.64 36.69 -39.41
N LYS A 181 21.70 36.98 -40.32
CA LYS A 181 22.02 37.40 -41.69
C LYS A 181 22.93 38.64 -41.72
N ARG A 182 22.64 39.64 -40.88
CA ARG A 182 23.45 40.87 -40.77
C ARG A 182 24.81 40.62 -40.13
N ALA A 183 24.87 39.79 -39.09
CA ALA A 183 26.12 39.43 -38.44
C ALA A 183 27.03 38.64 -39.40
N LEU A 184 26.48 37.70 -40.16
CA LEU A 184 27.24 36.88 -41.11
C LEU A 184 27.76 37.71 -42.29
N SER A 185 26.97 38.65 -42.81
CA SER A 185 27.43 39.55 -43.88
C SER A 185 28.57 40.46 -43.41
N ALA A 186 28.47 41.00 -42.20
CA ALA A 186 29.54 41.80 -41.59
C ALA A 186 30.83 40.99 -41.39
N VAL A 187 30.71 39.72 -41.02
CA VAL A 187 31.86 38.81 -40.90
C VAL A 187 32.43 38.46 -42.26
N SER A 188 31.61 38.28 -43.31
CA SER A 188 32.11 38.02 -44.66
C SER A 188 32.85 39.23 -45.25
N GLU A 189 32.32 40.45 -45.07
CA GLU A 189 32.97 41.68 -45.53
C GLU A 189 34.32 41.92 -44.86
N TRP A 190 34.48 41.44 -43.62
CA TRP A 190 35.76 41.51 -42.92
C TRP A 190 36.80 40.50 -43.43
N ARG A 191 36.35 39.35 -43.95
CA ARG A 191 37.24 38.27 -44.44
C ARG A 191 37.59 38.41 -45.93
N ALA A 192 36.77 39.12 -46.69
CA ALA A 192 37.02 39.47 -48.10
C ALA A 192 38.13 40.52 -48.19
#